data_AF-A0A7C2KNT2-F1
#
_entry.id   AF-A0A7C2KNT2-F1
#
_cell.length_a   1.000
_cell.length_b   1.000
_cell.length_c   1.000
_cell.angle_alpha   90.00
_cell.angle_beta   90.00
_cell.angle_gamma   90.00
#
_symmetry.space_group_name_H-M   'P 1'
#
loop_
_entity.id
_entity.type
_entity.pdbx_description
1 polymer ?
#
loop_
_entity_poly.entity_id
_entity_poly.type
_entity_poly.pdbx_seq_one_letter_code
_entity_poly.pdbx_strand_id
1 'polypeptide(L)'
;MLYVPDGVPPVIKSTVARLDRTLPQPGEILVRQGGRVEPDDIVARGQKHNPPYMINLAQALALPPDQAARAVVAPIGQPVNAGAVLARRRGLLSRRVLSPVNGILYAVDPATGYAILQPEPQQITVTAGIRGIVMEIIDQQRVVIETPAAQIFGIASLGN
;
A
#
# COMPACT_ATOMS: atom_id res chain seq x y z
N MET A 1 39.61 -16.14 -16.99
CA MET A 1 39.78 -17.00 -15.81
C MET A 1 39.27 -16.20 -14.61
N LEU A 2 38.12 -16.56 -14.04
CA LEU A 2 37.56 -15.84 -12.89
C LEU A 2 38.42 -16.18 -11.66
N TYR A 3 39.15 -15.20 -11.15
CA TYR A 3 39.93 -15.33 -9.92
C TYR A 3 38.99 -15.13 -8.73
N VAL A 4 38.79 -16.17 -7.92
CA VAL A 4 38.02 -16.11 -6.68
C VAL A 4 38.99 -16.29 -5.52
N PRO A 5 39.35 -15.21 -4.79
CA PRO A 5 40.41 -15.25 -3.77
C PRO A 5 40.08 -16.14 -2.57
N ASP A 6 38.81 -16.45 -2.34
CA ASP A 6 38.34 -17.15 -1.12
C ASP A 6 37.98 -18.63 -1.36
N GLY A 7 38.22 -19.17 -2.57
CA GLY A 7 37.97 -20.59 -2.88
C GLY A 7 36.49 -21.00 -3.00
N VAL A 8 35.55 -20.05 -2.91
CA VAL A 8 34.12 -20.32 -3.11
C VAL A 8 33.86 -20.52 -4.61
N PRO A 9 33.26 -21.64 -5.04
CA PRO A 9 32.93 -21.83 -6.45
C PRO A 9 31.94 -20.74 -6.91
N PRO A 10 32.09 -20.21 -8.14
CA PRO A 10 31.25 -19.11 -8.65
C PRO A 10 29.76 -19.47 -8.76
N VAL A 11 29.44 -20.75 -8.71
CA VAL A 11 28.08 -21.29 -8.63
C VAL A 11 28.01 -22.36 -7.54
N ILE A 12 27.13 -22.18 -6.56
CA ILE A 12 26.77 -23.20 -5.57
C ILE A 12 25.46 -23.84 -6.03
N LYS A 13 25.54 -25.08 -6.53
CA LYS A 13 24.44 -25.75 -7.27
C LYS A 13 23.27 -26.23 -6.41
N SER A 14 23.47 -26.44 -5.12
CA SER A 14 22.45 -27.01 -4.23
C SER A 14 22.42 -26.23 -2.93
N THR A 15 21.74 -25.09 -2.95
CA THR A 15 21.43 -24.32 -1.74
C THR A 15 19.92 -24.23 -1.57
N VAL A 16 19.50 -23.75 -0.40
CA VAL A 16 18.11 -23.37 -0.13
C VAL A 16 18.02 -21.86 -0.10
N ALA A 17 17.06 -21.31 -0.83
CA ALA A 17 16.73 -19.90 -0.75
C ALA A 17 15.53 -19.74 0.18
N ARG A 18 15.59 -18.73 1.06
CA ARG A 18 14.47 -18.29 1.89
C ARG A 18 13.95 -16.97 1.36
N LEU A 19 12.65 -16.93 1.09
CA LEU A 19 11.97 -15.73 0.63
C LEU A 19 10.90 -15.32 1.64
N ASP A 20 11.00 -14.06 2.08
CA ASP A 20 10.02 -13.46 2.97
C ASP A 20 8.86 -12.87 2.15
N ARG A 21 7.65 -13.32 2.45
CA ARG A 21 6.40 -12.76 1.95
C ARG A 21 5.72 -12.01 3.07
N THR A 22 5.78 -10.67 3.01
CA THR A 22 5.44 -9.80 4.15
C THR A 22 4.28 -8.88 3.81
N LEU A 23 3.28 -8.82 4.69
CA LEU A 23 2.23 -7.81 4.67
C LEU A 23 2.76 -6.49 5.26
N PRO A 24 2.22 -5.32 4.84
CA PRO A 24 2.57 -4.03 5.43
C PRO A 24 2.20 -3.90 6.91
N GLN A 25 1.15 -4.62 7.34
CA GLN A 25 0.65 -4.70 8.71
C GLN A 25 0.14 -6.14 8.95
N PRO A 26 0.03 -6.59 10.22
CA PRO A 26 -0.56 -7.89 10.54
C PRO A 26 -1.92 -8.08 9.88
N GLY A 27 -2.17 -9.30 9.38
CA GLY A 27 -3.38 -9.64 8.65
C GLY A 27 -3.71 -11.13 8.74
N GLU A 28 -4.42 -11.63 7.74
CA GLU A 28 -4.84 -13.02 7.67
C GLU A 28 -3.81 -13.84 6.89
N ILE A 29 -3.26 -14.89 7.51
CA ILE A 29 -2.39 -15.86 6.84
C ILE A 29 -3.24 -17.04 6.37
N LEU A 30 -3.17 -17.36 5.07
CA LEU A 30 -4.01 -18.38 4.42
C LEU A 30 -3.31 -19.73 4.26
N VAL A 31 -2.04 -19.80 4.65
CA VAL A 31 -1.22 -21.01 4.62
C VAL A 31 -0.80 -21.41 6.02
N ARG A 32 -0.30 -22.64 6.16
CA ARG A 32 0.21 -23.18 7.42
C ARG A 32 1.67 -23.57 7.29
N GLN A 33 2.37 -23.54 8.40
CA GLN A 33 3.74 -24.05 8.49
C GLN A 33 3.81 -25.52 8.03
N GLY A 34 4.87 -25.85 7.29
CA GLY A 34 5.07 -27.13 6.61
C GLY A 34 4.23 -27.34 5.34
N GLY A 35 3.37 -26.38 4.98
CA GLY A 35 2.56 -26.42 3.76
C GLY A 35 3.40 -26.24 2.50
N ARG A 36 3.00 -26.92 1.42
CA ARG A 36 3.50 -26.66 0.06
C ARG A 36 2.74 -25.49 -0.54
N VAL A 37 3.44 -24.66 -1.30
CA VAL A 37 2.88 -23.53 -2.05
C VAL A 37 3.43 -23.52 -3.48
N GLU A 38 2.61 -23.06 -4.41
CA GLU A 38 2.97 -22.72 -5.79
C GLU A 38 3.00 -21.18 -5.96
N PRO A 39 3.68 -20.64 -6.99
CA PRO A 39 3.91 -19.20 -7.12
C PRO A 39 2.65 -18.32 -7.03
N ASP A 40 1.52 -18.79 -7.57
CA ASP A 40 0.26 -18.04 -7.62
C ASP A 40 -0.62 -18.23 -6.37
N ASP A 41 -0.23 -19.10 -5.44
CA ASP A 41 -0.98 -19.32 -4.21
C ASP A 41 -0.98 -18.04 -3.37
N ILE A 42 -2.17 -17.63 -2.92
CA ILE A 42 -2.32 -16.50 -2.00
C ILE A 42 -1.94 -16.98 -0.60
N VAL A 43 -0.83 -16.47 -0.08
CA VAL A 43 -0.30 -16.86 1.24
C VAL A 43 -0.83 -15.98 2.36
N ALA A 44 -1.18 -14.73 2.06
CA ALA A 44 -1.69 -13.79 3.04
C ALA A 44 -2.63 -12.76 2.43
N ARG A 45 -3.56 -12.27 3.25
CA ARG A 45 -4.47 -11.16 2.97
C ARG A 45 -4.32 -10.10 4.05
N GLY A 46 -4.33 -8.84 3.66
CA GLY A 46 -4.25 -7.73 4.59
C GLY A 46 -4.90 -6.49 4.03
N GLN A 47 -4.73 -5.40 4.78
CA GLN A 47 -5.21 -4.09 4.38
C GLN A 47 -4.02 -3.13 4.30
N LYS A 48 -4.09 -2.24 3.31
CA LYS A 48 -3.13 -1.16 3.14
C LYS A 48 -3.86 0.17 3.30
N HIS A 49 -3.40 0.96 4.25
CA HIS A 49 -3.87 2.32 4.42
C HIS A 49 -3.17 3.24 3.41
N ASN A 50 -3.97 3.99 2.66
CA ASN A 50 -3.46 5.03 1.79
C ASN A 50 -3.32 6.35 2.56
N PRO A 51 -2.33 7.19 2.24
CA PRO A 51 -2.19 8.49 2.88
C PRO A 51 -3.42 9.37 2.61
N PRO A 52 -3.74 10.30 3.53
CA PRO A 52 -4.90 11.19 3.38
C PRO A 52 -4.72 12.18 2.23
N TYR A 53 -5.85 12.57 1.61
CA TYR A 53 -5.90 13.63 0.62
C TYR A 53 -6.15 14.98 1.30
N MET A 54 -5.25 15.93 1.05
CA MET A 54 -5.41 17.33 1.44
C MET A 54 -6.06 18.11 0.30
N ILE A 55 -7.30 18.55 0.48
CA ILE A 55 -8.11 19.19 -0.55
C ILE A 55 -8.32 20.66 -0.18
N ASN A 56 -7.76 21.58 -0.98
CA ASN A 56 -7.94 23.01 -0.77
C ASN A 56 -9.32 23.48 -1.26
N LEU A 57 -10.31 23.52 -0.36
CA LEU A 57 -11.68 23.93 -0.69
C LEU A 57 -11.77 25.42 -1.03
N ALA A 58 -11.00 26.27 -0.33
CA ALA A 58 -10.97 27.71 -0.52
C ALA A 58 -10.58 28.07 -1.96
N GLN A 59 -9.48 27.51 -2.43
CA GLN A 59 -9.00 27.69 -3.80
C GLN A 59 -9.99 27.12 -4.82
N ALA A 60 -10.47 25.89 -4.61
CA ALA A 60 -11.34 25.20 -5.56
C ALA A 60 -12.70 25.92 -5.72
N LEU A 61 -13.27 26.42 -4.64
CA LEU A 61 -14.55 27.14 -4.64
C LEU A 61 -14.43 28.64 -4.93
N ALA A 62 -13.20 29.17 -4.94
CA ALA A 62 -12.91 30.61 -4.96
C ALA A 62 -13.69 31.35 -3.86
N LEU A 63 -13.54 30.87 -2.63
CA LEU A 63 -14.14 31.42 -1.41
C LEU A 63 -13.06 31.63 -0.35
N PRO A 64 -13.24 32.59 0.58
CA PRO A 64 -12.47 32.65 1.81
C PRO A 64 -12.54 31.34 2.61
N PRO A 65 -11.49 30.97 3.37
CA PRO A 65 -11.42 29.70 4.13
C PRO A 65 -12.67 29.37 4.97
N ASP A 66 -13.15 30.35 5.73
CA ASP A 66 -14.31 30.24 6.62
C ASP A 66 -15.61 30.01 5.84
N GLN A 67 -15.74 30.61 4.65
CA GLN A 67 -16.88 30.40 3.77
C GLN A 67 -16.79 29.07 3.02
N ALA A 68 -15.58 28.64 2.66
CA ALA A 68 -15.35 27.34 2.02
C ALA A 68 -15.70 26.18 2.98
N ALA A 69 -15.32 26.29 4.26
CA ALA A 69 -15.68 25.33 5.29
C ALA A 69 -17.22 25.27 5.49
N ARG A 70 -17.90 26.41 5.47
CA ARG A 70 -19.37 26.49 5.53
C ARG A 70 -20.09 25.99 4.26
N ALA A 71 -19.37 25.86 3.15
CA ALA A 71 -19.89 25.37 1.88
C ALA A 71 -19.78 23.83 1.73
N VAL A 72 -19.23 23.14 2.74
CA VAL A 72 -19.17 21.67 2.79
C VAL A 72 -20.58 21.11 2.93
N VAL A 73 -20.87 20.10 2.13
CA VAL A 73 -22.18 19.40 2.11
C VAL A 73 -22.05 17.94 2.49
N ALA A 74 -20.86 17.35 2.36
CA ALA A 74 -20.60 16.00 2.82
C ALA A 74 -20.49 15.98 4.36
N PRO A 75 -21.11 15.01 5.04
CA PRO A 75 -21.00 14.88 6.48
C PRO A 75 -19.58 14.48 6.91
N ILE A 76 -19.02 15.23 7.86
CA ILE A 76 -17.72 14.90 8.47
C ILE A 76 -17.86 13.63 9.31
N GLY A 77 -16.88 12.73 9.21
CA GLY A 77 -16.86 11.45 9.91
C GLY A 77 -17.69 10.34 9.25
N GLN A 78 -18.32 10.60 8.10
CA GLN A 78 -19.10 9.61 7.37
C GLN A 78 -18.45 9.19 6.04
N PRO A 79 -18.78 7.98 5.53
CA PRO A 79 -18.32 7.53 4.23
C PRO A 79 -18.80 8.43 3.09
N VAL A 80 -17.91 8.66 2.13
CA VAL A 80 -18.12 9.44 0.92
C VAL A 80 -17.57 8.63 -0.26
N ASN A 81 -18.39 8.45 -1.28
CA ASN A 81 -17.97 7.76 -2.51
C ASN A 81 -17.13 8.68 -3.40
N ALA A 82 -16.26 8.08 -4.23
CA ALA A 82 -15.58 8.78 -5.31
C ALA A 82 -16.59 9.49 -6.22
N GLY A 83 -16.28 10.73 -6.60
CA GLY A 83 -17.16 11.58 -7.39
C GLY A 83 -18.31 12.25 -6.62
N ALA A 84 -18.55 11.89 -5.34
CA ALA A 84 -19.56 12.57 -4.53
C ALA A 84 -19.15 14.03 -4.23
N VAL A 85 -20.12 14.92 -4.08
CA VAL A 85 -19.86 16.34 -3.82
C VAL A 85 -19.44 16.53 -2.36
N LEU A 86 -18.21 16.96 -2.13
CA LEU A 86 -17.69 17.31 -0.80
C LEU A 86 -18.17 18.69 -0.37
N ALA A 87 -18.05 19.68 -1.26
CA ALA A 87 -18.44 21.05 -1.00
C ALA A 87 -18.95 21.72 -2.27
N ARG A 88 -19.85 22.70 -2.12
CA ARG A 88 -20.45 23.43 -3.24
C ARG A 88 -20.69 24.89 -2.91
N ARG A 89 -20.21 25.78 -3.77
CA ARG A 89 -20.57 27.20 -3.76
C ARG A 89 -21.97 27.39 -4.34
N ARG A 90 -22.85 28.07 -3.60
CA ARG A 90 -24.18 28.49 -4.06
C ARG A 90 -24.07 29.84 -4.79
N GLY A 91 -24.87 30.05 -5.85
CA GLY A 91 -24.94 31.31 -6.61
C GLY A 91 -24.61 31.19 -8.10
N LEU A 92 -24.45 32.33 -8.77
CA LEU A 92 -24.25 32.46 -10.23
C LEU A 92 -23.03 31.70 -10.77
N LEU A 93 -21.95 31.60 -9.97
CA LEU A 93 -20.74 30.84 -10.31
C LEU A 93 -20.67 29.55 -9.48
N SER A 94 -21.58 28.61 -9.77
CA SER A 94 -21.63 27.35 -9.06
C SER A 94 -20.36 26.53 -9.31
N ARG A 95 -19.57 26.32 -8.25
CA ARG A 95 -18.41 25.42 -8.24
C ARG A 95 -18.68 24.28 -7.28
N ARG A 96 -18.18 23.09 -7.62
CA ARG A 96 -18.28 21.87 -6.82
C ARG A 96 -16.90 21.28 -6.66
N VAL A 97 -16.62 20.76 -5.47
CA VAL A 97 -15.46 19.92 -5.19
C VAL A 97 -15.96 18.50 -5.03
N LEU A 98 -15.38 17.58 -5.80
CA LEU A 98 -15.75 16.17 -5.77
C LEU A 98 -14.71 15.37 -4.99
N SER A 99 -15.15 14.27 -4.38
CA SER A 99 -14.24 13.32 -3.75
C SER A 99 -13.40 12.60 -4.81
N PRO A 100 -12.06 12.57 -4.70
CA PRO A 100 -11.21 11.84 -5.64
C PRO A 100 -11.30 10.31 -5.44
N VAL A 101 -11.67 9.85 -4.25
CA VAL A 101 -11.69 8.42 -3.87
C VAL A 101 -12.86 8.12 -2.93
N ASN A 102 -13.14 6.82 -2.73
CA ASN A 102 -13.96 6.39 -1.60
C ASN A 102 -13.17 6.61 -0.31
N GLY A 103 -13.83 7.17 0.70
CA GLY A 103 -13.16 7.53 1.94
C GLY A 103 -14.09 8.17 2.94
N ILE A 104 -13.51 8.70 4.01
CA ILE A 104 -14.21 9.44 5.04
C ILE A 104 -13.71 10.87 5.01
N LEU A 105 -14.62 11.85 4.96
CA LEU A 105 -14.27 13.25 5.17
C LEU A 105 -13.92 13.42 6.65
N TYR A 106 -12.63 13.40 6.98
CA TYR A 106 -12.15 13.32 8.35
C TYR A 106 -12.29 14.65 9.08
N ALA A 107 -11.88 15.74 8.45
CA ALA A 107 -11.97 17.08 9.01
C ALA A 107 -11.98 18.14 7.92
N VAL A 108 -12.47 19.33 8.27
CA VAL A 108 -12.32 20.54 7.48
C VAL A 108 -11.82 21.64 8.40
N ASP A 109 -10.69 22.24 8.07
CA ASP A 109 -10.10 23.33 8.84
C ASP A 109 -10.68 24.67 8.36
N PRO A 110 -11.45 25.38 9.21
CA PRO A 110 -12.04 26.67 8.85
C PRO A 110 -11.02 27.81 8.73
N ALA A 111 -9.84 27.69 9.33
CA ALA A 111 -8.80 28.73 9.27
C ALA A 111 -8.06 28.69 7.93
N THR A 112 -7.75 27.50 7.44
CA THR A 112 -6.98 27.31 6.20
C THR A 112 -7.86 26.97 4.99
N GLY A 113 -9.07 26.44 5.20
CA GLY A 113 -9.99 26.03 4.15
C GLY A 113 -9.63 24.68 3.53
N TYR A 114 -8.76 23.88 4.17
CA TYR A 114 -8.42 22.53 3.74
C TYR A 114 -9.39 21.50 4.30
N ALA A 115 -9.76 20.55 3.46
CA ALA A 115 -10.44 19.33 3.86
C ALA A 115 -9.45 18.16 3.85
N ILE A 116 -9.56 17.30 4.87
CA ILE A 116 -8.78 16.07 5.00
C ILE A 116 -9.72 14.91 4.67
N LEU A 117 -9.44 14.20 3.58
CA LEU A 117 -10.18 13.00 3.19
C LEU A 117 -9.29 11.78 3.41
N GLN A 118 -9.72 10.88 4.29
CA GLN A 118 -9.03 9.61 4.55
C GLN A 118 -9.57 8.54 3.60
N PRO A 119 -8.78 7.98 2.68
CA PRO A 119 -9.24 6.91 1.80
C PRO A 119 -9.61 5.66 2.58
N GLU A 120 -10.55 4.89 2.04
CA GLU A 120 -10.84 3.56 2.55
C GLU A 120 -9.59 2.65 2.46
N PRO A 121 -9.37 1.77 3.45
CA PRO A 121 -8.29 0.79 3.40
C PRO A 121 -8.44 -0.10 2.15
N GLN A 122 -7.36 -0.26 1.40
CA GLN A 122 -7.34 -1.12 0.23
C GLN A 122 -7.02 -2.56 0.68
N GLN A 123 -7.85 -3.52 0.27
CA GLN A 123 -7.53 -4.94 0.46
C GLN A 123 -6.37 -5.34 -0.46
N ILE A 124 -5.40 -6.06 0.10
CA ILE A 124 -4.25 -6.57 -0.63
C ILE A 124 -4.04 -8.05 -0.34
N THR A 125 -3.53 -8.75 -1.35
CA THR A 125 -3.13 -10.15 -1.28
C THR A 125 -1.65 -10.26 -1.56
N VAL A 126 -0.97 -11.14 -0.82
CA VAL A 126 0.41 -11.50 -1.09
C VAL A 126 0.41 -12.93 -1.63
N THR A 127 0.96 -13.12 -2.83
CA THR A 127 1.19 -14.44 -3.40
C THR A 127 2.51 -15.02 -2.89
N ALA A 128 2.66 -16.34 -2.94
CA ALA A 128 3.91 -17.02 -2.63
C ALA A 128 5.08 -16.50 -3.48
N GLY A 129 4.83 -16.26 -4.78
CA GLY A 129 5.80 -15.79 -5.75
C GLY A 129 6.86 -16.82 -6.15
N ILE A 130 6.97 -17.92 -5.40
CA ILE A 130 7.84 -19.06 -5.65
C ILE A 130 7.13 -20.35 -5.21
N ARG A 131 7.49 -21.47 -5.84
CA ARG A 131 7.15 -22.78 -5.29
C ARG A 131 8.02 -23.09 -4.07
N GLY A 132 7.50 -23.78 -3.07
CA GLY A 132 8.32 -24.12 -1.90
C GLY A 132 7.54 -24.68 -0.72
N ILE A 133 8.21 -24.69 0.44
CA ILE A 133 7.64 -25.08 1.73
C ILE A 133 7.58 -23.86 2.64
N VAL A 134 6.43 -23.65 3.27
CA VAL A 134 6.27 -22.62 4.31
C VAL A 134 7.03 -23.05 5.55
N MET A 135 8.14 -22.38 5.86
CA MET A 135 8.99 -22.74 6.99
C MET A 135 8.55 -22.08 8.28
N GLU A 136 8.12 -20.83 8.21
CA GLU A 136 7.80 -20.01 9.40
C GLU A 136 6.69 -19.01 9.07
N ILE A 137 5.88 -18.70 10.08
CA ILE A 137 4.87 -17.64 10.04
C ILE A 137 5.09 -16.77 11.28
N ILE A 138 5.31 -15.48 11.09
CA ILE A 138 5.71 -14.54 12.15
C ILE A 138 4.68 -13.41 12.23
N ASP A 139 4.15 -13.19 13.45
CA ASP A 139 3.24 -12.10 13.82
C ASP A 139 2.02 -11.89 12.91
N GLN A 140 1.55 -12.98 12.26
CA GLN A 140 0.48 -12.93 11.25
C GLN A 140 0.75 -11.91 10.12
N GLN A 141 2.02 -11.61 9.87
CA GLN A 141 2.44 -10.58 8.92
C GLN A 141 3.43 -11.13 7.89
N ARG A 142 4.32 -12.04 8.31
CA ARG A 142 5.39 -12.57 7.46
C ARG A 142 5.29 -14.08 7.31
N VAL A 143 5.42 -14.55 6.08
CA VAL A 143 5.52 -15.96 5.71
C VAL A 143 6.88 -16.20 5.09
N VAL A 144 7.68 -17.10 5.66
CA VAL A 144 9.00 -17.48 5.13
C VAL A 144 8.83 -18.75 4.31
N ILE A 145 9.19 -18.68 3.03
CA ILE A 145 9.10 -19.82 2.09
C ILE A 145 10.52 -20.26 1.73
N GLU A 146 10.77 -21.56 1.84
CA GLU A 146 12.03 -22.17 1.43
C GLU A 146 11.87 -22.94 0.13
N THR A 147 12.81 -22.74 -0.80
CA THR A 147 12.86 -23.42 -2.10
C THR A 147 14.28 -23.88 -2.43
N PRO A 148 14.44 -25.02 -3.12
CA PRO A 148 15.71 -25.35 -3.76
C PRO A 148 16.15 -24.24 -4.73
N ALA A 149 17.42 -23.87 -4.65
CA ALA A 149 18.00 -22.81 -5.46
C ALA A 149 19.49 -23.07 -5.77
N ALA A 150 20.03 -22.28 -6.70
CA ALA A 150 21.46 -22.17 -6.94
C ALA A 150 21.89 -20.72 -6.68
N GLN A 151 23.04 -20.53 -6.04
CA GLN A 151 23.61 -19.21 -5.79
C GLN A 151 24.69 -18.91 -6.85
N ILE A 152 24.60 -17.74 -7.47
CA ILE A 152 25.55 -17.27 -8.49
C ILE A 152 26.18 -15.97 -7.98
N PHE A 153 27.50 -15.91 -7.92
CA PHE A 153 28.23 -14.70 -7.51
C PHE A 153 28.65 -13.89 -8.75
N GLY A 154 28.16 -12.66 -8.83
CA GLY A 154 28.50 -11.69 -9.88
C GLY A 154 29.27 -10.49 -9.33
N ILE A 155 30.03 -9.84 -10.19
CA ILE A 155 30.73 -8.59 -9.91
C ILE A 155 30.08 -7.50 -10.75
N ALA A 156 29.69 -6.39 -10.14
CA ALA A 156 29.22 -5.20 -10.85
C ALA A 156 30.20 -4.05 -10.63
N SER A 157 30.66 -3.42 -11.71
CA SER A 157 31.44 -2.17 -11.65
C SER A 157 30.54 -1.00 -12.01
N LEU A 158 30.54 0.05 -11.19
CA LEU A 158 29.90 1.33 -11.52
C LEU A 158 30.98 2.25 -12.09
N GLY A 159 30.82 2.67 -13.34
CA GLY A 159 31.65 3.72 -13.94
C GLY A 159 31.21 5.09 -13.43
N ASN A 160 32.17 5.97 -13.15
CA ASN A 160 31.91 7.37 -12.80
C ASN A 160 31.70 8.22 -14.06
#